data_AF-A0A9C8RIY1-F1
#
_entry.id   AF-A0A9C8RIY1-F1
#
_cell.length_a   1.000
_cell.length_b   1.000
_cell.length_c   1.000
_cell.angle_alpha   90.00
_cell.angle_beta   90.00
_cell.angle_gamma   90.00
#
_symmetry.space_group_name_H-M   'P 1'
#
loop_
_entity.id
_entity.type
_entity.pdbx_description
1 polymer ?
#
loop_
_entity_poly.entity_id
_entity_poly.type
_entity_poly.pdbx_seq_one_letter_code
_entity_poly.pdbx_strand_id
1 'polypeptide(L)'
;QGRYSQNLRHGCGDFVLRRRDGLMAYQLAVVVDDEWQGVTDVLRGHDLLDSTPRQIALQQALGYQQPAYAHIPVATNHRGQKLSKQHFARPLQRDSASTYLFEALMFLRQQPPAELRRAPPAEQVAWAIPNWDIQRVPKLATIPVNSSFS
;
A
#
# COMPACT_ATOMS: atom_id res chain seq x y z
N GLN A 1 -3.74 -11.23 0.96
CA GLN A 1 -3.16 -12.02 2.08
C GLN A 1 -4.30 -12.81 2.72
N GLY A 2 -4.05 -13.88 3.48
CA GLY A 2 -5.10 -14.69 4.13
C GLY A 2 -5.74 -13.97 5.33
N ARG A 3 -6.38 -14.72 6.23
CA ARG A 3 -6.97 -14.14 7.46
C ARG A 3 -5.87 -13.53 8.35
N TYR A 4 -5.95 -12.22 8.61
CA TYR A 4 -5.18 -11.52 9.63
C TYR A 4 -6.11 -11.11 10.78
N SER A 5 -5.69 -11.34 12.02
CA SER A 5 -6.50 -11.01 13.20
C SER A 5 -5.61 -10.58 14.34
N GLN A 6 -5.98 -9.52 15.04
CA GLN A 6 -5.30 -9.04 16.22
C GLN A 6 -6.31 -8.83 17.36
N ASN A 7 -5.98 -9.25 18.58
CA ASN A 7 -6.74 -8.89 19.76
C ASN A 7 -6.35 -7.47 20.18
N LEU A 8 -7.23 -6.51 19.99
CA LEU A 8 -6.92 -5.10 20.27
C LEU A 8 -6.65 -4.86 21.76
N ARG A 9 -7.41 -5.49 22.66
CA ARG A 9 -7.26 -5.31 24.11
C ARG A 9 -5.89 -5.77 24.61
N HIS A 10 -5.34 -6.83 24.01
CA HIS A 10 -4.04 -7.41 24.44
C HIS A 10 -2.86 -6.94 23.57
N GLY A 11 -3.10 -6.59 22.31
CA GLY A 11 -2.05 -6.27 21.35
C GLY A 11 -1.79 -4.77 21.16
N CYS A 12 -2.79 -3.92 21.35
CA CYS A 12 -2.65 -2.47 21.14
C CYS A 12 -3.15 -1.62 22.33
N GLY A 13 -4.12 -2.12 23.10
CA GLY A 13 -4.81 -1.34 24.13
C GLY A 13 -5.56 -0.15 23.54
N ASP A 14 -5.83 0.84 24.39
CA ASP A 14 -6.39 2.12 23.98
C ASP A 14 -5.37 2.90 23.15
N PHE A 15 -5.81 3.49 22.05
CA PHE A 15 -4.97 4.26 21.15
C PHE A 15 -5.48 5.69 20.98
N VAL A 16 -4.56 6.61 20.71
CA VAL A 16 -4.84 8.05 20.63
C VAL A 16 -5.69 8.35 19.39
N LEU A 17 -6.79 9.08 19.57
CA LEU A 17 -7.63 9.62 18.49
C LEU A 17 -7.38 11.11 18.23
N ARG A 18 -7.05 11.86 19.30
CA ARG A 18 -6.65 13.26 19.23
C ARG A 18 -5.45 13.47 20.13
N ARG A 19 -4.37 14.02 19.57
CA ARG A 19 -3.14 14.33 20.28
C ARG A 19 -3.32 15.57 21.16
N ARG A 20 -2.44 15.73 22.16
CA ARG A 20 -2.45 16.90 23.06
C ARG A 20 -2.25 18.23 22.34
N ASP A 21 -1.52 18.22 21.23
CA ASP A 21 -1.32 19.40 20.37
C ASP A 21 -2.54 19.74 19.49
N GLY A 22 -3.65 19.02 19.66
CA GLY A 22 -4.90 19.25 18.97
C GLY A 22 -5.05 18.51 17.64
N LEU A 23 -3.98 17.90 17.12
CA LEU A 23 -4.01 17.17 15.86
C LEU A 23 -4.79 15.85 15.98
N MET A 24 -5.60 15.55 14.98
CA MET A 24 -6.28 14.25 14.88
C MET A 24 -5.25 13.18 14.54
N ALA A 25 -5.37 12.02 15.20
CA ALA A 25 -4.51 10.89 14.92
C ALA A 25 -4.90 10.27 13.58
N TYR A 26 -3.89 9.72 12.90
CA TYR A 26 -4.07 9.03 11.61
C TYR A 26 -5.19 7.99 11.62
N GLN A 27 -5.36 7.27 12.74
CA GLN A 27 -6.40 6.24 12.88
C GLN A 27 -7.81 6.81 12.73
N LEU A 28 -8.09 7.98 13.31
CA LEU A 28 -9.40 8.62 13.22
C LEU A 28 -9.59 9.32 11.87
N ALA A 29 -8.57 10.06 11.41
CA ALA A 29 -8.66 10.83 10.17
C ALA A 29 -9.00 9.93 8.97
N VAL A 30 -8.26 8.83 8.79
CA VAL A 30 -8.49 7.90 7.67
C VAL A 30 -9.88 7.27 7.72
N VAL A 31 -10.34 6.86 8.90
CA VAL A 31 -11.65 6.20 9.03
C VAL A 31 -12.79 7.14 8.68
N VAL A 32 -12.71 8.40 9.08
CA VAL A 32 -13.74 9.41 8.78
C VAL A 32 -13.70 9.79 7.31
N ASP A 33 -12.51 9.99 6.74
CA ASP A 33 -12.34 10.38 5.34
C ASP A 33 -12.78 9.24 4.39
N ASP A 34 -12.40 7.99 4.67
CA ASP A 34 -12.80 6.82 3.87
C ASP A 34 -14.33 6.65 3.83
N GLU A 35 -15.01 6.80 4.98
CA GLU A 35 -16.48 6.75 5.04
C GLU A 35 -17.10 7.93 4.28
N TRP A 36 -16.60 9.14 4.47
CA TRP A 36 -17.13 10.33 3.80
C TRP A 36 -16.98 10.25 2.27
N GLN A 37 -15.90 9.64 1.79
CA GLN A 37 -15.65 9.43 0.35
C GLN A 37 -16.31 8.15 -0.21
N GLY A 38 -16.92 7.31 0.64
CA GLY A 38 -17.55 6.05 0.22
C GLY A 38 -16.55 5.00 -0.28
N VAL A 39 -15.37 4.90 0.34
CA VAL A 39 -14.33 3.93 -0.03
C VAL A 39 -14.77 2.51 0.28
N THR A 40 -14.80 1.64 -0.73
CA THR A 40 -15.18 0.22 -0.60
C THR A 40 -14.00 -0.73 -0.48
N ASP A 41 -12.84 -0.35 -1.03
CA ASP A 41 -11.65 -1.18 -1.14
C ASP A 41 -10.40 -0.37 -0.81
N VAL A 42 -9.63 -0.82 0.18
CA VAL A 42 -8.38 -0.19 0.62
C VAL A 42 -7.20 -1.07 0.22
N LEU A 43 -6.49 -0.66 -0.84
CA LEU A 43 -5.23 -1.25 -1.27
C LEU A 43 -4.04 -0.38 -0.85
N ARG A 44 -3.19 -0.88 0.05
CA ARG A 44 -2.05 -0.10 0.61
C ARG A 44 -0.84 -0.95 0.96
N GLY A 45 0.26 -0.32 1.35
CA GLY A 45 1.49 -1.01 1.76
C GLY A 45 1.33 -1.85 3.04
N HIS A 46 2.03 -2.97 3.12
CA HIS A 46 2.01 -3.88 4.28
C HIS A 46 2.51 -3.24 5.59
N ASP A 47 3.27 -2.15 5.51
CA ASP A 47 3.67 -1.36 6.68
C ASP A 47 2.49 -0.76 7.45
N LEU A 48 1.30 -0.69 6.83
CA LEU A 48 0.07 -0.24 7.48
C LEU A 48 -0.83 -1.38 7.96
N LEU A 49 -0.39 -2.65 7.83
CA LEU A 49 -1.20 -3.81 8.19
C LEU A 49 -1.69 -3.74 9.65
N ASP A 50 -0.80 -3.37 10.58
CA ASP A 50 -1.10 -3.27 12.01
C ASP A 50 -2.01 -2.08 12.38
N SER A 51 -2.25 -1.14 11.46
CA SER A 51 -3.27 -0.11 11.65
C SER A 51 -4.68 -0.64 11.38
N THR A 52 -4.80 -1.66 10.52
CA THR A 52 -6.10 -2.15 10.03
C THR A 52 -7.03 -2.61 11.15
N PRO A 53 -6.61 -3.42 12.13
CA PRO A 53 -7.51 -3.85 13.20
C PRO A 53 -8.07 -2.68 14.03
N ARG A 54 -7.25 -1.65 14.27
CA ARG A 54 -7.67 -0.44 14.99
C ARG A 54 -8.70 0.36 14.20
N GLN A 55 -8.48 0.51 12.89
CA GLN A 55 -9.38 1.22 11.99
C GLN A 55 -10.71 0.49 11.88
N ILE A 56 -10.70 -0.85 11.78
CA ILE A 56 -11.92 -1.67 11.80
C ILE A 56 -12.69 -1.48 13.10
N ALA A 57 -12.02 -1.45 14.26
CA ALA A 57 -12.70 -1.22 15.53
C ALA A 57 -13.32 0.19 15.63
N LEU A 58 -12.66 1.21 15.07
CA LEU A 58 -13.24 2.55 14.96
C LEU A 58 -14.46 2.57 14.04
N GLN A 59 -14.36 1.95 12.86
CA GLN A 59 -15.48 1.84 11.92
C GLN A 59 -16.68 1.17 12.60
N GLN A 60 -16.46 0.07 13.31
CA GLN A 60 -17.50 -0.62 14.08
C GLN A 60 -18.10 0.27 15.17
N ALA A 61 -17.27 0.98 15.93
CA ALA A 61 -17.74 1.87 17.00
C ALA A 61 -18.54 3.07 16.47
N LEU A 62 -18.23 3.55 15.27
CA LEU A 62 -18.91 4.67 14.61
C LEU A 62 -20.09 4.23 13.74
N GLY A 63 -20.28 2.92 13.53
CA GLY A 63 -21.32 2.39 12.65
C GLY A 63 -21.04 2.56 11.16
N TYR A 64 -19.77 2.74 10.79
CA TYR A 64 -19.31 2.95 9.41
C TYR A 64 -19.13 1.65 8.65
N GLN A 65 -19.05 1.76 7.32
CA GLN A 65 -18.75 0.62 6.47
C GLN A 65 -17.32 0.11 6.71
N GLN A 66 -17.14 -1.20 6.54
CA GLN A 66 -15.84 -1.86 6.65
C GLN A 66 -15.40 -2.27 5.24
N PRO A 67 -14.44 -1.54 4.63
CA PRO A 67 -14.02 -1.83 3.27
C PRO A 67 -13.27 -3.17 3.19
N ALA A 68 -13.15 -3.70 1.98
CA ALA A 68 -12.23 -4.80 1.72
C ALA A 68 -10.78 -4.31 1.80
N TYR A 69 -9.91 -5.07 2.47
CA TYR A 69 -8.51 -4.68 2.66
C TYR A 69 -7.55 -5.58 1.88
N ALA A 70 -6.61 -4.95 1.17
CA ALA A 70 -5.48 -5.61 0.55
C ALA A 70 -4.17 -4.88 0.88
N HIS A 71 -3.15 -5.66 1.25
CA HIS A 71 -1.84 -5.15 1.63
C HIS A 71 -0.78 -5.67 0.67
N ILE A 72 -0.08 -4.76 -0.02
CA ILE A 72 0.99 -5.07 -0.97
C ILE A 72 2.37 -4.99 -0.29
N PRO A 73 3.36 -5.78 -0.76
CA PRO A 73 4.71 -5.74 -0.20
C PRO A 73 5.34 -4.35 -0.30
N VAL A 74 6.15 -4.01 0.69
CA VAL A 74 6.93 -2.78 0.70
C VAL A 74 8.29 -3.01 0.04
N ALA A 75 8.68 -2.10 -0.86
CA ALA A 75 10.00 -2.13 -1.47
C ALA A 75 11.12 -1.83 -0.45
N THR A 76 12.15 -2.67 -0.44
CA THR A 76 13.30 -2.56 0.47
C THR A 76 14.61 -2.65 -0.30
N ASN A 77 15.70 -2.15 0.29
CA ASN A 77 17.04 -2.44 -0.20
C ASN A 77 17.48 -3.87 0.20
N HIS A 78 18.65 -4.31 -0.29
CA HIS A 78 19.20 -5.63 0.04
C HIS A 78 19.49 -5.86 1.54
N ARG A 79 19.53 -4.79 2.35
CA ARG A 79 19.68 -4.85 3.81
C ARG A 79 18.33 -4.89 4.54
N GLY A 80 17.21 -5.00 3.80
CA GLY A 80 15.85 -5.02 4.36
C GLY A 80 15.33 -3.65 4.81
N GLN A 81 16.07 -2.56 4.55
CA GLN A 81 15.63 -1.23 4.91
C GLN A 81 14.61 -0.73 3.89
N LYS A 82 13.50 -0.16 4.39
CA LYS A 82 12.46 0.43 3.55
C LYS A 82 13.06 1.52 2.66
N LEU A 83 12.83 1.40 1.35
CA LEU A 83 13.09 2.51 0.44
C LEU A 83 12.10 3.62 0.78
N SER A 84 12.60 4.63 1.48
CA SER A 84 11.82 5.78 1.94
C SER A 84 12.58 7.05 1.62
N LYS A 85 11.90 8.20 1.69
CA LYS A 85 12.51 9.53 1.52
C LYS A 85 13.70 9.76 2.47
N GLN A 86 13.78 9.03 3.58
CA GLN A 86 14.89 9.10 4.55
C GLN A 86 16.10 8.23 4.16
N HIS A 87 15.95 7.30 3.20
CA HIS A 87 16.98 6.33 2.79
C HIS A 87 17.19 6.31 1.27
N PHE A 88 17.59 7.44 0.69
CA PHE A 88 18.14 7.53 -0.67
C PHE A 88 17.20 7.11 -1.83
N ALA A 89 15.89 7.03 -1.62
CA ALA A 89 14.97 6.83 -2.73
C ALA A 89 14.96 8.10 -3.62
N ARG A 90 15.50 7.98 -4.84
CA ARG A 90 15.47 9.08 -5.81
C ARG A 90 14.02 9.47 -6.12
N PRO A 91 13.71 10.78 -6.23
CA PRO A 91 12.40 11.21 -6.68
C PRO A 91 12.04 10.60 -8.04
N LEU A 92 10.76 10.28 -8.24
CA LEU A 92 10.28 9.85 -9.55
C LEU A 92 10.47 10.98 -10.56
N GLN A 93 11.22 10.69 -11.62
CA GLN A 93 11.40 11.58 -12.77
C GLN A 93 10.37 11.28 -13.86
N ARG A 94 9.72 12.32 -14.38
CA ARG A 94 8.67 12.18 -15.40
C ARG A 94 9.18 11.47 -16.66
N ASP A 95 10.41 11.77 -17.07
CA ASP A 95 11.04 11.20 -18.27
C ASP A 95 11.34 9.69 -18.12
N SER A 96 11.34 9.18 -16.88
CA SER A 96 11.54 7.75 -16.57
C SER A 96 10.23 7.02 -16.24
N ALA A 97 9.06 7.65 -16.42
CA ALA A 97 7.76 7.09 -16.03
C ALA A 97 7.49 5.69 -16.63
N SER A 98 7.82 5.48 -17.91
CA SER A 98 7.68 4.16 -18.55
C SER A 98 8.52 3.08 -17.88
N THR A 99 9.73 3.42 -17.42
CA THR A 99 10.59 2.46 -16.72
C THR A 99 10.01 2.13 -15.35
N TYR A 100 9.61 3.15 -14.58
CA TYR A 100 9.06 2.95 -13.24
C TYR A 100 7.75 2.15 -13.26
N LEU A 101 6.88 2.41 -14.23
CA LEU A 101 5.61 1.71 -14.32
C LEU A 101 5.82 0.22 -14.69
N PHE A 102 6.69 -0.05 -15.66
CA PHE A 102 7.06 -1.43 -16.00
C PHE A 102 7.69 -2.16 -14.82
N GLU A 103 8.60 -1.52 -14.10
CA GLU A 103 9.24 -2.08 -12.91
C GLU A 103 8.24 -2.29 -11.76
N ALA A 104 7.27 -1.42 -11.58
CA ALA A 104 6.19 -1.59 -10.61
C ALA A 104 5.31 -2.81 -10.96
N LEU A 105 4.95 -2.98 -12.24
CA LEU A 105 4.20 -4.16 -12.70
C LEU A 105 5.00 -5.46 -12.49
N MET A 106 6.32 -5.43 -12.74
CA MET A 106 7.22 -6.55 -12.46
C MET A 106 7.33 -6.84 -10.96
N PHE A 107 7.46 -5.80 -10.13
CA PHE A 107 7.50 -5.89 -8.66
C PHE A 107 6.23 -6.56 -8.11
N LEU A 108 5.08 -6.16 -8.64
CA LEU A 108 3.76 -6.71 -8.31
C LEU A 108 3.46 -8.05 -9.00
N ARG A 109 4.45 -8.64 -9.71
CA ARG A 109 4.35 -9.93 -10.42
C ARG A 109 3.21 -10.01 -11.44
N GLN A 110 2.88 -8.90 -12.09
CA GLN A 110 1.81 -8.85 -13.09
C GLN A 110 2.23 -9.48 -14.44
N GLN A 111 3.53 -9.68 -14.66
CA GLN A 111 4.13 -10.29 -15.86
C GLN A 111 3.81 -9.53 -17.17
N PRO A 112 4.12 -8.22 -17.26
CA PRO A 112 4.00 -7.49 -18.52
C PRO A 112 4.91 -8.05 -19.62
N PRO A 113 4.45 -8.12 -20.89
CA PRO A 113 5.32 -8.41 -22.04
C PRO A 113 6.53 -7.50 -22.09
N ALA A 114 7.69 -8.03 -22.48
CA ALA A 114 8.97 -7.30 -22.43
C ALA A 114 8.97 -6.04 -23.32
N GLU A 115 8.18 -6.05 -24.39
CA GLU A 115 8.01 -4.94 -25.33
C GLU A 115 7.41 -3.71 -24.65
N LEU A 116 6.55 -3.90 -23.64
CA LEU A 116 5.92 -2.81 -22.90
C LEU A 116 6.92 -1.97 -22.11
N ARG A 117 8.13 -2.49 -21.82
CA ARG A 117 9.14 -1.74 -21.07
C ARG A 117 9.49 -0.40 -21.71
N ARG A 118 9.44 -0.33 -23.04
CA ARG A 118 9.73 0.89 -23.81
C ARG A 118 8.47 1.60 -24.30
N ALA A 119 7.29 1.02 -24.06
CA ALA A 119 6.03 1.63 -24.44
C ALA A 119 5.73 2.88 -23.58
N PRO A 120 4.98 3.86 -24.12
CA PRO A 120 4.48 5.00 -23.34
C PRO A 120 3.70 4.55 -22.10
N PRO A 121 3.69 5.33 -21.00
CA PRO A 121 2.99 4.93 -19.77
C PRO A 121 1.50 4.64 -19.99
N ALA A 122 0.84 5.37 -20.90
CA ALA A 122 -0.55 5.17 -21.24
C ALA A 122 -0.82 3.76 -21.81
N GLU A 123 0.07 3.24 -22.67
CA GLU A 123 -0.05 1.90 -23.24
C GLU A 123 0.20 0.81 -22.18
N GLN A 124 1.16 1.04 -21.30
CA GLN A 124 1.42 0.13 -20.18
C GLN A 124 0.22 0.05 -19.23
N VAL A 125 -0.42 1.18 -18.92
CA VAL A 125 -1.67 1.22 -18.11
C VAL A 125 -2.82 0.54 -18.86
N ALA A 126 -2.97 0.82 -20.17
CA ALA A 126 -4.01 0.20 -20.98
C ALA A 126 -3.89 -1.33 -21.04
N TRP A 127 -2.67 -1.85 -21.05
CA TRP A 127 -2.42 -3.28 -20.90
C TRP A 127 -2.67 -3.76 -19.46
N ALA A 128 -2.24 -3.00 -18.44
CA ALA A 128 -2.32 -3.41 -17.04
C ALA A 128 -3.77 -3.56 -16.55
N ILE A 129 -4.69 -2.67 -16.94
CA ILE A 129 -6.09 -2.69 -16.49
C ILE A 129 -6.78 -4.06 -16.72
N PRO A 130 -6.81 -4.60 -17.95
CA PRO A 130 -7.46 -5.90 -18.20
C PRO A 130 -6.62 -7.12 -17.75
N ASN A 131 -5.31 -6.95 -17.52
CA ASN A 131 -4.41 -8.05 -17.14
C ASN A 131 -4.09 -8.08 -15.62
N TRP A 132 -4.64 -7.13 -14.86
CA TRP A 132 -4.38 -7.02 -13.44
C TRP A 132 -4.96 -8.20 -12.68
N ASP A 133 -4.13 -8.80 -11.82
CA ASP A 133 -4.53 -9.87 -10.93
C ASP A 133 -3.88 -9.69 -9.56
N ILE A 134 -4.71 -9.32 -8.58
CA ILE A 134 -4.30 -9.15 -7.19
C ILE A 134 -3.78 -10.45 -6.57
N GLN A 135 -4.20 -11.61 -7.08
CA GLN A 135 -3.75 -12.91 -6.57
C GLN A 135 -2.28 -13.19 -6.92
N ARG A 136 -1.74 -12.54 -7.97
CA ARG A 136 -0.32 -12.63 -8.34
C ARG A 136 0.57 -11.82 -7.42
N VAL A 137 0.04 -10.80 -6.74
CA VAL A 137 0.83 -9.96 -5.85
C VAL A 137 1.40 -10.82 -4.72
N PRO A 138 2.74 -10.79 -4.49
CA PRO A 138 3.36 -11.61 -3.47
C PRO A 138 2.76 -11.36 -2.09
N LYS A 139 2.47 -12.44 -1.36
CA LYS A 139 1.97 -12.36 0.03
C LYS A 139 3.14 -12.21 1.01
N LEU A 140 4.01 -11.23 0.75
CA LEU A 140 5.20 -10.92 1.53
C LEU A 140 5.05 -9.54 2.19
N ALA A 141 5.71 -9.35 3.33
CA ALA A 141 5.78 -8.05 3.99
C ALA A 141 6.62 -7.05 3.17
N THR A 142 7.77 -7.53 2.67
CA THR A 142 8.75 -6.74 1.94
C THR A 142 9.30 -7.51 0.75
N ILE A 143 9.76 -6.79 -0.26
CA ILE A 143 10.52 -7.34 -1.39
C ILE A 143 11.79 -6.49 -1.56
N PRO A 144 12.99 -7.09 -1.55
CA PRO A 144 14.20 -6.42 -1.95
C PRO A 144 14.14 -6.07 -3.44
N VAL A 145 14.37 -4.81 -3.79
CA VAL A 145 14.48 -4.41 -5.19
C VAL A 145 15.94 -4.40 -5.62
N ASN A 146 16.21 -4.96 -6.81
CA ASN A 146 17.51 -4.81 -7.46
C ASN A 146 17.67 -3.36 -7.92
N SER A 147 18.90 -2.89 -7.98
CA SER A 147 19.41 -1.50 -8.04
C SER A 147 18.79 -0.49 -9.04
N SER A 148 17.73 -0.81 -9.79
CA SER A 148 17.05 0.13 -10.70
C SER A 148 16.41 1.33 -9.97
N PHE A 149 16.13 1.22 -8.67
CA PHE A 149 15.60 2.32 -7.85
C PHE A 149 16.71 3.17 -7.18
N SER A 150 17.99 2.93 -7.51
CA SER A 150 19.17 3.63 -6.95
C SER A 150 19.61 4.85 -7.77
#